data_AF-A0A850QMA6-F1
#
_entry.id   AF-A0A850QMA6-F1
#
_cell.length_a   1.000
_cell.length_b   1.000
_cell.length_c   1.000
_cell.angle_alpha   90.00
_cell.angle_beta   90.00
_cell.angle_gamma   90.00
#
_symmetry.space_group_name_H-M   'P 1'
#
loop_
_entity.id
_entity.type
_entity.pdbx_description
1 polymer ?
#
loop_
_entity_poly.entity_id
_entity_poly.type
_entity_poly.pdbx_seq_one_letter_code
_entity_poly.pdbx_strand_id
1 'polypeptide(L)'
;MSDSSWLTEIPQLDRAQLLEIRKTLDGAYRSFSREYGDTIEGFFDPLLSFLVWFENLLLDSPWWLVIAVLATLAYVASRSWKLTLGVIVSFVLIGVFGMWDNTMRTM
;
A
#
# COMPACT_ATOMS: atom_id res chain seq x y z
N MET A 1 -39.86 27.51 29.71
CA MET A 1 -38.63 27.40 30.50
C MET A 1 -37.85 26.20 30.00
N SER A 2 -36.78 26.45 29.26
CA SER A 2 -35.52 25.68 29.23
C SER A 2 -34.63 26.28 28.15
N ASP A 3 -34.14 27.49 28.43
CA ASP A 3 -33.15 28.23 27.63
C ASP A 3 -31.72 27.68 27.85
N SER A 4 -31.51 26.35 27.81
CA SER A 4 -30.22 25.76 28.25
C SER A 4 -29.78 24.46 27.58
N SER A 5 -30.29 24.09 26.39
CA SER A 5 -29.95 22.78 25.78
C SER A 5 -28.64 22.80 24.96
N TRP A 6 -28.38 23.85 24.17
CA TRP A 6 -27.25 23.89 23.22
C TRP A 6 -25.86 24.04 23.84
N LEU A 7 -25.77 24.44 25.11
CA LEU A 7 -24.50 24.59 25.87
C LEU A 7 -24.16 23.35 26.71
N THR A 8 -25.12 22.43 26.89
CA THR A 8 -25.01 21.32 27.86
C THR A 8 -25.16 19.94 27.22
N GLU A 9 -25.81 19.84 26.05
CA GLU A 9 -25.95 18.60 25.29
C GLU A 9 -25.48 18.80 23.84
N ILE A 10 -24.73 17.82 23.32
CA ILE A 10 -24.29 17.84 21.92
C ILE A 10 -25.53 17.63 21.04
N PRO A 11 -25.83 18.53 20.09
CA PRO A 11 -26.95 18.35 19.16
C PRO A 11 -26.75 17.08 18.33
N GLN A 12 -27.70 16.15 18.40
CA GLN A 12 -27.69 14.91 17.63
C GLN A 12 -28.61 15.05 16.41
N LEU A 13 -28.18 14.50 15.28
CA LEU A 13 -29.03 14.41 14.09
C LEU A 13 -30.20 13.46 14.35
N ASP A 14 -31.38 13.84 13.87
CA ASP A 14 -32.55 12.98 13.97
C ASP A 14 -32.33 11.68 13.20
N ARG A 15 -32.96 10.60 13.65
CA ARG A 15 -32.83 9.27 13.06
C ARG A 15 -33.22 9.28 11.58
N ALA A 16 -34.19 10.10 11.18
CA ALA A 16 -34.58 10.26 9.78
C ALA A 16 -33.45 10.87 8.94
N GLN A 17 -32.77 11.89 9.47
CA GLN A 17 -31.63 12.56 8.82
C GLN A 17 -30.44 11.60 8.65
N LEU A 18 -30.13 10.81 9.68
CA LEU A 18 -29.08 9.77 9.59
C LEU A 18 -29.39 8.72 8.53
N LEU A 19 -30.67 8.32 8.41
CA LEU A 19 -31.13 7.36 7.41
C LEU A 19 -31.04 7.92 5.99
N GLU A 20 -31.37 9.20 5.81
CA GLU A 20 -31.27 9.89 4.53
C GLU A 20 -29.80 10.01 4.09
N ILE A 21 -28.91 10.46 4.97
CA ILE A 21 -27.46 10.55 4.70
C ILE A 21 -26.89 9.17 4.34
N ARG A 22 -27.27 8.12 5.06
CA ARG A 22 -26.83 6.77 4.73
C ARG A 22 -27.27 6.35 3.33
N LYS A 23 -28.55 6.56 3.00
CA LYS A 23 -29.09 6.19 1.68
C LYS A 23 -28.42 6.96 0.55
N THR A 24 -28.13 8.23 0.75
CA THR A 24 -27.44 9.05 -0.26
C THR A 24 -26.00 8.61 -0.43
N LEU A 25 -25.25 8.33 0.65
CA LEU A 25 -23.90 7.77 0.57
C LEU A 25 -23.88 6.40 -0.09
N ASP A 26 -24.74 5.48 0.33
CA ASP A 26 -24.81 4.13 -0.23
C ASP A 26 -25.17 4.20 -1.73
N GLY A 27 -26.08 5.11 -2.11
CA GLY A 27 -26.45 5.37 -3.50
C GLY A 27 -25.29 5.93 -4.32
N ALA A 28 -24.58 6.93 -3.80
CA ALA A 28 -23.44 7.57 -4.44
C ALA A 28 -22.25 6.60 -4.58
N TYR A 29 -21.95 5.81 -3.55
CA TYR A 29 -20.93 4.78 -3.60
C TYR A 29 -21.27 3.73 -4.66
N ARG A 30 -22.53 3.28 -4.72
CA ARG A 30 -22.96 2.28 -5.71
C ARG A 30 -22.94 2.81 -7.13
N SER A 31 -23.32 4.07 -7.36
CA SER A 31 -23.22 4.68 -8.69
C SER A 31 -21.76 4.86 -9.09
N PHE A 32 -20.91 5.35 -8.19
CA PHE A 32 -19.48 5.50 -8.41
C PHE A 32 -18.82 4.16 -8.74
N SER A 33 -19.06 3.12 -7.93
CA SER A 33 -18.50 1.79 -8.15
C SER A 33 -18.95 1.18 -9.48
N ARG A 34 -20.20 1.41 -9.91
CA ARG A 34 -20.67 0.91 -11.21
C ARG A 34 -20.10 1.65 -12.41
N GLU A 35 -19.85 2.95 -12.27
CA GLU A 35 -19.42 3.79 -13.38
C GLU A 35 -17.89 3.79 -13.54
N TYR A 36 -17.17 3.84 -12.42
CA TYR A 36 -15.71 3.92 -12.40
C TYR A 36 -15.03 2.60 -12.06
N GLY A 37 -15.74 1.60 -11.50
CA GLY A 37 -15.16 0.32 -11.09
C GLY A 37 -14.43 -0.38 -12.21
N ASP A 38 -15.12 -0.71 -13.31
CA ASP A 38 -14.53 -1.39 -14.47
C ASP A 38 -13.35 -0.62 -15.08
N THR A 39 -13.40 0.72 -15.07
CA THR A 39 -12.32 1.56 -15.61
C THR A 39 -11.09 1.56 -14.71
N ILE A 40 -11.29 1.63 -13.38
CA ILE A 40 -10.23 1.55 -12.39
C ILE A 40 -9.60 0.15 -12.40
N GLU A 41 -10.41 -0.90 -12.42
CA GLU A 41 -9.95 -2.29 -12.53
C GLU A 41 -9.13 -2.48 -13.82
N GLY A 42 -9.65 -2.07 -14.97
CA GLY A 42 -8.91 -2.14 -16.23
C GLY A 42 -7.61 -1.31 -16.25
N PHE A 43 -7.52 -0.23 -15.47
CA PHE A 43 -6.30 0.57 -15.32
C PHE A 43 -5.27 -0.10 -14.39
N PHE A 44 -5.71 -0.71 -13.30
CA PHE A 44 -4.83 -1.31 -12.29
C PHE A 44 -4.49 -2.78 -12.57
N ASP A 45 -5.29 -3.51 -13.35
CA ASP A 45 -5.04 -4.92 -13.70
C ASP A 45 -3.67 -5.16 -14.36
N PRO A 46 -3.23 -4.36 -15.35
CA PRO A 46 -1.89 -4.49 -15.90
C PRO A 46 -0.80 -4.19 -14.86
N LEU A 47 -1.02 -3.21 -13.98
CA LEU A 47 -0.08 -2.86 -12.92
C LEU A 47 0.03 -3.98 -11.88
N LEU A 48 -1.09 -4.56 -11.47
CA LEU A 48 -1.14 -5.71 -10.56
C LEU A 48 -0.43 -6.91 -11.17
N SER A 49 -0.71 -7.22 -12.44
CA SER A 49 -0.06 -8.32 -13.15
C SER A 49 1.45 -8.11 -13.25
N PHE A 50 1.90 -6.88 -13.51
CA PHE A 50 3.32 -6.51 -13.51
C PHE A 50 3.96 -6.68 -12.13
N LEU A 51 3.28 -6.23 -11.07
CA LEU A 51 3.79 -6.28 -9.70
C LEU A 51 3.89 -7.73 -9.21
N VAL A 52 2.90 -8.57 -9.51
CA VAL A 52 2.95 -10.02 -9.22
C VAL A 52 4.04 -10.71 -10.04
N TRP A 53 4.20 -10.34 -11.32
CA TRP A 53 5.30 -10.86 -12.12
C TRP A 53 6.67 -10.48 -11.54
N PHE A 54 6.82 -9.24 -11.07
CA PHE A 54 8.05 -8.74 -10.45
C PHE A 54 8.32 -9.42 -9.09
N GLU A 55 7.28 -9.63 -8.27
CA GLU A 55 7.37 -10.41 -7.03
C GLU A 55 7.93 -11.81 -7.32
N ASN A 56 7.33 -12.53 -8.28
CA ASN A 56 7.78 -13.87 -8.64
C ASN A 56 9.22 -13.86 -9.18
N LEU A 57 9.59 -12.86 -9.98
CA LEU A 57 10.96 -12.69 -10.48
C LEU A 57 11.97 -12.59 -9.31
N LEU A 58 11.65 -11.82 -8.27
CA LEU A 58 12.52 -11.65 -7.11
C LEU A 58 12.58 -12.90 -6.23
N LEU A 59 11.46 -13.59 -6.04
CA LEU A 59 11.38 -14.80 -5.21
C LEU A 59 12.03 -16.02 -5.89
N ASP A 60 11.86 -16.18 -7.20
CA ASP A 60 12.44 -17.28 -7.96
C ASP A 60 13.94 -17.07 -8.24
N SER A 61 14.42 -15.82 -8.17
CA SER A 61 15.83 -15.49 -8.32
C SER A 61 16.65 -15.94 -7.12
N PRO A 62 17.85 -16.50 -7.32
CA PRO A 62 18.72 -16.86 -6.20
C PRO A 62 19.15 -15.60 -5.43
N TRP A 63 19.09 -15.68 -4.10
CA TRP A 63 19.31 -14.54 -3.19
C TRP A 63 20.61 -13.77 -3.46
N TRP A 64 21.70 -14.47 -3.78
CA TRP A 64 23.00 -13.84 -4.06
C TRP A 64 22.97 -12.98 -5.32
N LEU A 65 22.14 -13.32 -6.31
CA LEU A 65 21.99 -12.56 -7.55
C LEU A 65 21.22 -11.27 -7.27
N VAL A 66 20.13 -11.35 -6.51
CA VAL A 66 19.36 -10.17 -6.10
C VAL A 66 20.23 -9.19 -5.33
N ILE A 67 21.02 -9.67 -4.35
CA ILE A 67 21.98 -8.83 -3.61
C ILE A 67 23.02 -8.23 -4.56
N ALA A 68 23.56 -8.99 -5.52
CA ALA A 68 24.54 -8.47 -6.47
C ALA A 68 23.97 -7.33 -7.33
N VAL A 69 22.73 -7.47 -7.82
CA VAL A 69 22.04 -6.43 -8.59
C VAL A 69 21.80 -5.19 -7.73
N LEU A 70 21.25 -5.36 -6.53
CA LEU A 70 20.98 -4.24 -5.62
C LEU A 70 22.26 -3.54 -5.15
N ALA A 71 23.32 -4.29 -4.87
CA ALA A 71 24.63 -3.75 -4.53
C ALA A 71 25.24 -2.95 -5.69
N THR A 72 25.08 -3.45 -6.93
CA THR A 72 25.53 -2.73 -8.13
C THR A 72 24.75 -1.44 -8.32
N LEU A 73 23.42 -1.46 -8.17
CA LEU A 73 22.59 -0.25 -8.24
C LEU A 73 22.95 0.75 -7.15
N ALA A 74 23.14 0.29 -5.90
CA ALA A 74 23.57 1.12 -4.79
C ALA A 74 24.96 1.73 -5.03
N TYR A 75 25.89 0.96 -5.62
CA TYR A 75 27.21 1.47 -5.99
C TYR A 75 27.13 2.51 -7.10
N VAL A 76 26.33 2.29 -8.14
CA VAL A 76 26.16 3.26 -9.23
C VAL A 76 25.50 4.56 -8.73
N ALA A 77 24.50 4.45 -7.86
CA ALA A 77 23.80 5.60 -7.29
C ALA A 77 24.66 6.41 -6.30
N SER A 78 25.47 5.73 -5.47
CA SER A 78 26.24 6.39 -4.40
C SER A 78 27.71 6.64 -4.74
N ARG A 79 28.26 5.90 -5.70
CA ARG A 79 29.70 5.82 -6.05
C ARG A 79 30.63 5.51 -4.87
N SER A 80 30.08 4.95 -3.79
CA SER A 80 30.76 4.72 -2.51
C SER A 80 30.72 3.25 -2.11
N TRP A 81 31.89 2.62 -2.07
CA TRP A 81 32.02 1.21 -1.67
C TRP A 81 31.58 0.95 -0.22
N LYS A 82 31.74 1.94 0.67
CA LYS A 82 31.31 1.83 2.08
C LYS A 82 29.80 1.68 2.19
N LEU A 83 29.06 2.43 1.38
CA LEU A 83 27.59 2.36 1.37
C LEU A 83 27.12 1.05 0.74
N THR A 84 27.73 0.62 -0.36
CA THR A 84 27.43 -0.67 -1.00
C THR A 84 27.62 -1.85 -0.04
N LEU A 85 28.72 -1.85 0.72
CA LEU A 85 28.96 -2.89 1.73
C LEU A 85 27.86 -2.90 2.81
N GLY A 86 27.45 -1.72 3.28
CA GLY A 86 26.33 -1.58 4.24
C GLY A 86 25.02 -2.16 3.71
N VAL A 87 24.72 -1.94 2.43
CA VAL A 87 23.55 -2.53 1.75
C VAL A 87 23.63 -4.05 1.74
N ILE A 88 24.76 -4.62 1.31
CA ILE A 88 24.97 -6.08 1.28
C ILE A 88 24.77 -6.69 2.66
N VAL A 89 25.41 -6.13 3.69
CA VAL A 89 25.31 -6.62 5.07
C VAL A 89 23.86 -6.54 5.56
N SER A 90 23.15 -5.46 5.25
CA SER A 90 21.75 -5.29 5.65
C SER A 90 20.84 -6.35 5.02
N PHE A 91 20.99 -6.61 3.72
CA PHE A 91 20.20 -7.65 3.03
C PHE A 91 20.52 -9.07 3.51
N VAL A 92 21.79 -9.35 3.82
CA VAL A 92 22.18 -10.64 4.44
C VAL A 92 21.56 -10.77 5.82
N LEU A 93 21.60 -9.72 6.65
CA LEU A 93 20.96 -9.74 7.97
C LEU A 93 19.44 -9.99 7.88
N ILE A 94 18.75 -9.33 6.95
CA ILE A 94 17.33 -9.58 6.68
C ILE A 94 17.07 -11.06 6.34
N GLY A 95 17.94 -11.65 5.50
CA GLY A 95 17.88 -13.08 5.18
C GLY A 95 18.10 -13.97 6.41
N VAL A 96 19.08 -13.65 7.26
CA VAL A 96 19.36 -14.39 8.50
C VAL A 96 18.19 -14.32 9.48
N PHE A 97 17.44 -13.22 9.52
CA PHE A 97 16.21 -13.08 10.32
C PHE A 97 14.99 -13.82 9.73
N GLY A 98 15.13 -14.49 8.58
CA GLY A 98 14.02 -15.18 7.92
C GLY A 98 12.99 -14.25 7.29
N MET A 99 13.36 -12.98 7.05
CA MET A 99 12.46 -11.96 6.50
C MET A 99 12.66 -11.74 4.99
N TRP A 100 13.47 -12.57 4.33
CA TRP A 100 13.81 -12.42 2.93
C TRP A 100 12.58 -12.36 2.02
N ASP A 101 11.73 -13.39 2.07
CA ASP A 101 10.55 -13.48 1.20
C ASP A 101 9.58 -12.32 1.45
N ASN A 102 9.34 -11.98 2.72
CA ASN A 102 8.49 -10.84 3.08
C ASN A 102 9.04 -9.53 2.52
N THR A 103 10.36 -9.36 2.50
CA THR A 103 11.00 -8.15 1.95
C THR A 103 10.82 -8.09 0.44
N MET A 104 11.02 -9.20 -0.26
CA MET A 104 10.86 -9.27 -1.72
C MET A 104 9.42 -9.04 -2.18
N ARG A 105 8.43 -9.47 -1.38
CA ARG A 105 7.00 -9.21 -1.65
C ARG A 105 6.59 -7.75 -1.51
N THR A 106 7.37 -6.95 -0.80
CA THR A 106 7.06 -5.54 -0.52
C THR A 106 7.83 -4.53 -1.36
N MET A 107 8.78 -4.99 -2.19
CA MET A 107 9.57 -4.14 -3.10
C MET A 107 8.85 -3.89 -4.41
#